data_AF-A0A5A7V0I7-F1
#
_entry.id   AF-A0A5A7V0I7-F1
#
_cell.length_a   1.000
_cell.length_b   1.000
_cell.length_c   1.000
_cell.angle_alpha   90.00
_cell.angle_beta   90.00
_cell.angle_gamma   90.00
#
_symmetry.space_group_name_H-M   'P 1'
#
loop_
_entity.id
_entity.type
_entity.pdbx_description
1 polymer ?
#
loop_
_entity_poly.entity_id
_entity_poly.type
_entity_poly.pdbx_seq_one_letter_code
_entity_poly.pdbx_strand_id
1 'polypeptide(L)'
;MMTTNIAESINYILKEPRDLPIASFLEHVRALLQRWFWERREEGIKVTSTLTKWAELVLQKKQERALTMKVNPIDCYQFHVKDLDKEEVVNLQTQECTCKEFQVEQLQCTHAIAVARDRNINVYSLCANY
;
A
#
# COMPACT_ATOMS: atom_id res chain seq x y z
N MET A 1 12.99 8.02 1.90
CA MET A 1 11.90 7.87 0.90
C MET A 1 11.43 9.27 0.55
N MET A 2 11.52 9.67 -0.71
CA MET A 2 10.95 10.93 -1.18
C MET A 2 9.49 10.63 -1.54
N THR A 3 8.57 10.82 -0.61
CA THR A 3 7.15 10.85 -0.93
C THR A 3 6.88 12.24 -1.47
N THR A 4 6.69 12.39 -2.78
CA THR A 4 6.08 13.63 -3.28
C THR A 4 4.71 13.73 -2.62
N ASN A 5 4.53 14.72 -1.74
CA ASN A 5 3.27 14.95 -1.07
C ASN A 5 2.19 15.11 -2.15
N ILE A 6 0.99 14.54 -1.93
CA ILE A 6 -0.15 14.68 -2.86
C ILE A 6 -0.35 16.16 -3.27
N ALA A 7 -0.18 17.08 -2.31
CA ALA A 7 -0.24 18.52 -2.57
C ALA A 7 0.84 19.01 -3.55
N GLU A 8 2.07 18.50 -3.47
CA GLU A 8 3.16 18.86 -4.39
C GLU A 8 2.89 18.33 -5.80
N SER A 9 2.44 17.09 -5.93
CA SER A 9 2.09 16.50 -7.24
C SER A 9 0.93 17.25 -7.89
N ILE A 10 -0.14 17.55 -7.14
CA ILE A 10 -1.27 18.33 -7.63
C ILE A 10 -0.81 19.76 -7.98
N ASN A 11 0.01 20.40 -7.15
CA ASN A 11 0.54 21.73 -7.43
C ASN A 11 1.37 21.77 -8.71
N TYR A 12 2.18 20.73 -8.96
CA TYR A 12 2.98 20.61 -10.18
C TYR A 12 2.09 20.47 -11.42
N ILE A 13 1.08 19.59 -11.36
CA ILE A 13 0.14 19.34 -12.47
C ILE A 13 -0.68 20.60 -12.77
N LEU A 14 -1.06 21.35 -11.73
CA LEU A 14 -1.85 22.57 -11.85
C LEU A 14 -1.00 23.83 -12.01
N LYS A 15 0.31 23.71 -12.31
CA LYS A 15 1.21 24.86 -12.40
C LYS A 15 0.77 25.85 -13.48
N GLU A 16 0.48 25.38 -14.70
CA GLU A 16 0.06 26.25 -15.81
C GLU A 16 -1.42 26.64 -15.74
N PRO A 17 -2.37 25.74 -15.38
CA PRO A 17 -3.78 26.11 -15.29
C PRO A 17 -4.11 27.12 -14.19
N ARG A 18 -3.27 27.26 -13.16
CA ARG A 18 -3.53 28.14 -12.01
C ARG A 18 -3.61 29.62 -12.37
N ASP A 19 -2.93 30.03 -13.43
CA ASP A 19 -2.94 31.42 -13.89
C ASP A 19 -4.17 31.75 -14.76
N LEU A 20 -5.03 30.77 -15.03
CA LEU A 20 -6.27 30.96 -15.78
C LEU A 20 -7.35 31.69 -14.95
N PRO A 21 -8.32 32.35 -15.59
CA PRO A 21 -9.53 32.81 -14.91
C PRO A 21 -10.22 31.66 -14.16
N ILE A 22 -10.84 31.96 -13.02
CA ILE A 22 -11.37 30.95 -12.10
C ILE A 22 -12.29 29.91 -12.77
N ALA A 23 -13.14 30.35 -13.70
CA ALA A 23 -14.03 29.45 -14.44
C ALA A 23 -13.23 28.45 -15.31
N SER A 24 -12.22 28.93 -16.04
CA SER A 24 -11.35 28.09 -16.88
C SER A 24 -10.46 27.16 -16.05
N PHE A 25 -9.97 27.62 -14.91
CA PHE A 25 -9.21 26.78 -13.97
C PHE A 25 -10.07 25.63 -13.44
N LEU A 26 -11.28 25.92 -12.94
CA LEU A 26 -12.20 24.90 -12.43
C LEU A 26 -12.59 23.89 -13.51
N GLU A 27 -12.82 24.35 -14.73
CA GLU A 27 -13.11 23.49 -15.87
C GLU A 27 -11.93 22.55 -16.20
N HIS A 28 -10.69 23.06 -16.13
CA HIS A 28 -9.50 22.25 -16.30
C HIS A 28 -9.38 21.16 -15.21
N VAL A 29 -9.59 21.53 -13.94
CA VAL A 29 -9.59 20.59 -12.81
C VAL A 29 -10.67 19.52 -12.99
N ARG A 30 -11.88 19.93 -13.40
CA ARG A 30 -13.00 19.02 -13.67
C ARG A 30 -12.64 18.00 -14.76
N ALA A 31 -12.13 18.47 -15.90
CA ALA A 31 -11.73 17.60 -17.01
C ALA A 31 -10.61 16.63 -16.62
N LEU A 32 -9.64 17.11 -15.86
CA LEU A 32 -8.51 16.32 -15.37
C LEU A 32 -8.97 15.20 -14.43
N LEU A 33 -9.81 15.52 -13.44
CA LEU A 33 -10.38 14.52 -12.53
C LEU A 33 -11.25 13.51 -13.26
N GLN A 34 -12.09 13.96 -14.21
CA GLN A 34 -12.92 13.07 -15.02
C GLN A 34 -12.09 12.07 -15.81
N ARG A 35 -11.02 12.53 -16.47
CA ARG A 35 -10.10 11.65 -17.18
C ARG A 35 -9.47 10.61 -16.24
N TRP A 36 -8.96 11.04 -15.09
CA TRP A 36 -8.34 10.11 -14.13
C TRP A 36 -9.33 9.09 -13.57
N PHE A 37 -10.55 9.51 -13.24
CA PHE A 37 -11.58 8.57 -12.79
C PHE A 37 -11.98 7.59 -13.89
N TRP A 38 -12.07 8.06 -15.14
CA TRP A 38 -12.35 7.21 -16.28
C TRP A 38 -11.23 6.18 -16.49
N GLU A 39 -9.97 6.62 -16.56
CA GLU A 39 -8.80 5.75 -16.72
C GLU A 39 -8.74 4.70 -15.60
N ARG A 40 -8.93 5.13 -14.34
CA ARG A 40 -8.90 4.22 -13.19
C ARG A 40 -10.07 3.23 -13.17
N ARG A 41 -11.24 3.64 -13.65
CA ARG A 41 -12.39 2.73 -13.85
C ARG A 41 -12.09 1.69 -14.92
N GLU A 42 -11.56 2.11 -16.06
CA GLU A 42 -11.22 1.21 -17.17
C GLU A 42 -10.14 0.19 -16.77
N GLU A 43 -9.16 0.61 -15.95
CA GLU A 43 -8.21 -0.31 -15.36
C GLU A 43 -8.89 -1.26 -14.36
N GLY A 44 -9.75 -0.75 -13.48
CA GLY A 44 -10.48 -1.55 -12.50
C GLY A 44 -11.34 -2.64 -13.12
N ILE A 45 -12.02 -2.37 -14.24
CA ILE A 45 -12.82 -3.37 -14.97
C ILE A 45 -11.96 -4.53 -15.50
N LYS A 46 -10.69 -4.27 -15.81
CA LYS A 46 -9.77 -5.29 -16.34
C LYS A 46 -9.10 -6.12 -15.24
N VAL A 47 -9.25 -5.73 -13.96
CA VAL A 47 -8.65 -6.47 -12.84
C VAL A 47 -9.45 -7.75 -12.62
N THR A 48 -8.78 -8.89 -12.78
CA THR A 48 -9.32 -10.22 -12.49
C THR A 48 -8.73 -10.82 -11.20
N SER A 49 -7.68 -10.19 -10.65
CA SER A 49 -7.00 -10.58 -9.41
C SER A 49 -7.69 -9.99 -8.16
N THR A 50 -7.35 -10.54 -6.99
CA THR A 50 -7.85 -10.05 -5.69
C THR A 50 -7.40 -8.62 -5.40
N LEU A 51 -6.18 -8.24 -5.80
CA LEU A 51 -5.67 -6.89 -5.63
C LEU A 51 -5.49 -6.18 -6.98
N THR A 52 -5.41 -4.85 -6.95
CA THR A 52 -5.03 -4.07 -8.13
C THR A 52 -3.61 -4.43 -8.58
N LYS A 53 -3.30 -4.27 -9.88
CA LYS A 53 -1.96 -4.56 -10.43
C LYS A 53 -0.83 -3.89 -9.66
N TRP A 54 -1.03 -2.64 -9.20
CA TRP A 54 -0.05 -1.94 -8.39
C TRP A 54 0.16 -2.63 -7.02
N ALA A 55 -0.93 -2.96 -6.33
CA ALA A 55 -0.87 -3.60 -5.02
C ALA A 55 -0.24 -5.00 -5.10
N GLU A 56 -0.53 -5.76 -6.16
CA GLU A 56 0.14 -7.05 -6.44
C GLU A 56 1.66 -6.88 -6.59
N LEU A 57 2.10 -5.90 -7.39
CA LEU A 57 3.53 -5.63 -7.59
C LEU A 57 4.23 -5.21 -6.28
N VAL A 58 3.56 -4.40 -5.46
CA VAL A 58 4.08 -4.01 -4.15
C VAL A 58 4.16 -5.22 -3.23
N LEU A 59 3.11 -6.04 -3.18
CA LEU A 59 3.06 -7.23 -2.33
C LEU A 59 4.13 -8.24 -2.73
N GLN A 60 4.34 -8.47 -4.02
CA GLN A 60 5.40 -9.36 -4.53
C GLN A 60 6.79 -8.93 -4.06
N LYS A 61 7.12 -7.63 -4.17
CA LYS A 61 8.40 -7.11 -3.67
C LYS A 61 8.55 -7.27 -2.16
N LYS A 62 7.47 -7.07 -1.40
CA LYS A 62 7.49 -7.31 0.04
C LYS A 62 7.65 -8.80 0.36
N GLN A 63 7.03 -9.69 -0.40
CA GLN A 63 7.23 -11.14 -0.25
C GLN A 63 8.69 -11.55 -0.47
N GLU A 64 9.34 -11.02 -1.51
CA GLU A 64 10.77 -11.26 -1.77
C GLU A 64 11.64 -10.81 -0.59
N ARG A 65 11.37 -9.64 -0.02
CA ARG A 65 12.11 -9.13 1.13
C ARG A 65 11.82 -9.90 2.43
N ALA A 66 10.60 -10.43 2.58
CA ALA A 66 10.24 -11.27 3.71
C ALA A 66 11.01 -12.60 3.74
N LEU A 67 11.57 -13.06 2.60
CA LEU A 67 12.29 -14.33 2.52
C LEU A 67 13.52 -14.41 3.43
N THR A 68 14.15 -13.27 3.72
CA THR A 68 15.39 -13.20 4.52
C THR A 68 15.15 -12.94 6.00
N MET A 69 13.91 -12.71 6.41
CA MET A 69 13.56 -12.36 7.78
C MET A 69 13.44 -13.61 8.66
N LYS A 70 13.81 -13.48 9.94
CA LYS A 70 13.64 -14.54 10.94
C LYS A 70 12.42 -14.25 11.80
N VAL A 71 11.53 -15.23 11.93
CA VAL A 71 10.32 -15.14 12.75
C VAL A 71 10.52 -15.97 14.02
N ASN A 72 10.34 -15.35 15.17
CA ASN A 72 10.33 -16.03 16.47
C ASN A 72 8.97 -15.81 17.14
N PRO A 73 8.22 -16.86 17.49
CA PRO A 73 6.95 -16.71 18.18
C PRO A 73 7.17 -16.15 19.60
N ILE A 74 6.36 -15.17 19.99
CA ILE A 74 6.24 -14.69 21.37
C ILE A 74 5.11 -15.46 22.05
N ASP A 75 3.94 -15.52 21.40
CA ASP A 75 2.79 -16.32 21.81
C ASP A 75 2.03 -16.88 20.58
N CYS A 76 0.75 -17.22 20.75
CA CYS A 76 -0.10 -17.74 19.67
C CYS A 76 -0.43 -16.72 18.57
N TYR A 77 -0.42 -15.41 18.87
CA TYR A 77 -0.81 -14.34 17.95
C TYR A 77 0.30 -13.31 17.71
N GLN A 78 1.30 -13.24 18.59
CA GLN A 78 2.40 -12.29 18.57
C GLN A 78 3.73 -12.94 18.15
N PHE A 79 4.45 -12.21 17.31
CA PHE A 79 5.66 -12.68 16.65
C PHE A 79 6.70 -11.59 16.62
N HIS A 80 7.92 -11.98 16.97
CA HIS A 80 9.09 -11.15 16.82
C HIS A 80 9.75 -11.43 15.47
N VAL A 81 9.82 -10.41 14.61
CA VAL A 81 10.40 -10.50 13.27
C VAL A 81 11.69 -9.72 13.23
N LYS A 82 12.78 -10.40 12.87
CA LYS A 82 14.11 -9.81 12.75
C LYS A 82 14.51 -9.65 11.29
N ASP A 83 14.78 -8.42 10.89
CA ASP A 83 15.33 -8.02 9.58
C ASP A 83 16.64 -7.27 9.79
N LEU A 84 17.77 -7.97 9.63
CA LEU A 84 19.11 -7.42 9.88
C LEU A 84 19.21 -6.82 11.30
N ASP A 85 19.31 -5.49 11.40
CA ASP A 85 19.42 -4.72 12.64
C ASP A 85 18.07 -4.21 13.17
N LYS A 86 16.97 -4.51 12.47
CA LYS A 86 15.62 -4.10 12.86
C LYS A 86 14.86 -5.27 13.44
N GLU A 87 14.11 -4.97 14.49
CA GLU A 87 13.30 -5.92 15.22
C GLU A 87 11.91 -5.33 15.38
N GLU A 88 10.90 -6.05 14.90
CA GLU A 88 9.52 -5.59 14.86
C GLU A 88 8.61 -6.68 15.41
N VAL A 89 7.55 -6.27 16.11
CA VAL A 89 6.53 -7.17 16.64
C VAL A 89 5.30 -7.11 15.75
N VAL A 90 4.81 -8.27 15.36
CA VAL A 90 3.58 -8.46 14.59
C VAL A 90 2.56 -9.16 15.47
N ASN A 91 1.34 -8.62 15.52
CA ASN A 91 0.17 -9.26 16.11
C ASN A 91 -0.82 -9.58 15.00
N LEU A 92 -1.03 -10.88 14.73
CA LEU A 92 -1.96 -11.33 13.70
C LEU A 92 -3.44 -11.19 14.10
N GLN A 93 -3.75 -11.18 15.40
CA GLN A 93 -5.13 -11.05 15.89
C GLN A 93 -5.64 -9.61 15.74
N THR A 94 -4.81 -8.63 16.12
CA THR A 94 -5.15 -7.21 15.95
C THR A 94 -4.79 -6.65 14.58
N GLN A 95 -4.11 -7.45 13.75
CA GLN A 95 -3.58 -7.03 12.45
C GLN A 95 -2.68 -5.80 12.58
N GLU A 96 -1.74 -5.84 13.53
CA GLU A 96 -0.84 -4.74 13.83
C GLU A 96 0.63 -5.16 13.69
N CYS A 97 1.45 -4.21 13.24
CA CYS A 97 2.89 -4.30 13.34
C CYS A 97 3.47 -3.02 13.97
N THR A 98 4.54 -3.15 14.73
CA THR A 98 5.26 -2.00 15.33
C THR A 98 5.86 -1.07 14.28
N CYS A 99 6.14 -1.56 13.06
CA CYS A 99 6.61 -0.73 11.95
C CYS A 99 5.57 0.29 11.42
N LYS A 100 4.30 0.16 11.83
CA LYS A 100 3.14 0.98 11.44
C LYS A 100 2.76 0.99 9.95
N GLU A 101 3.59 0.45 9.07
CA GLU A 101 3.31 0.37 7.63
C GLU A 101 2.01 -0.40 7.34
N PHE A 102 1.76 -1.48 8.09
CA PHE A 102 0.57 -2.30 7.90
C PHE A 102 -0.72 -1.49 8.12
N GLN A 103 -0.72 -0.64 9.15
CA GLN A 103 -1.88 0.18 9.53
C GLN A 103 -2.06 1.39 8.60
N VAL A 104 -0.96 1.95 8.08
CA VAL A 104 -0.99 3.15 7.22
C VAL A 104 -1.37 2.80 5.79
N GLU A 105 -0.73 1.78 5.21
CA GLU A 105 -0.90 1.42 3.80
C GLU A 105 -2.16 0.57 3.55
N GLN A 106 -2.81 0.08 4.62
CA GLN A 106 -3.92 -0.88 4.55
C GLN A 106 -3.58 -2.12 3.67
N LEU A 107 -2.28 -2.42 3.59
CA LEU A 107 -1.67 -3.54 2.90
C LEU A 107 -0.64 -4.17 3.85
N GLN A 108 -0.50 -5.49 3.79
CA GLN A 108 0.46 -6.20 4.64
C GLN A 108 1.86 -5.57 4.57
N CYS A 109 2.46 -5.32 5.73
CA CYS A 109 3.88 -4.96 5.78
C CYS A 109 4.75 -6.20 5.58
N THR A 110 6.02 -6.00 5.25
CA THR A 110 6.99 -7.09 5.01
C THR A 110 7.09 -8.05 6.21
N HIS A 111 6.99 -7.55 7.44
CA HIS A 111 7.04 -8.36 8.66
C HIS A 111 5.82 -9.26 8.82
N ALA A 112 4.62 -8.72 8.57
CA ALA A 112 3.38 -9.49 8.64
C ALA A 112 3.37 -10.61 7.58
N ILE A 113 3.92 -10.34 6.40
CA ILE A 113 4.09 -11.34 5.33
C ILE A 113 5.05 -12.46 5.77
N ALA A 114 6.17 -12.12 6.42
CA ALA A 114 7.12 -13.11 6.93
C ALA A 114 6.44 -14.06 7.93
N VAL A 115 5.65 -13.52 8.86
CA VAL A 115 4.89 -14.30 9.85
C VAL A 115 3.81 -15.15 9.17
N ALA A 116 3.06 -14.57 8.23
CA ALA A 116 2.04 -15.31 7.49
C ALA A 116 2.64 -16.52 6.77
N ARG A 117 3.81 -16.36 6.15
CA ARG A 117 4.53 -17.45 5.50
C ARG A 117 5.01 -18.51 6.50
N ASP A 118 5.60 -18.11 7.62
CA ASP A 118 6.05 -19.01 8.68
C ASP A 118 4.90 -19.88 9.22
N ARG A 119 3.71 -19.29 9.34
CA ARG A 119 2.47 -19.97 9.78
C ARG A 119 1.67 -20.62 8.67
N ASN A 120 2.17 -20.62 7.42
CA ASN A 120 1.47 -21.13 6.24
C ASN A 120 0.05 -20.54 6.05
N ILE A 121 -0.10 -19.25 6.39
CA ILE A 121 -1.32 -18.45 6.22
C ILE A 121 -1.26 -17.78 4.86
N ASN A 122 -2.40 -17.74 4.16
CA ASN A 122 -2.52 -17.01 2.92
C ASN A 122 -2.37 -15.49 3.19
N VAL A 123 -1.35 -14.86 2.60
CA VAL A 123 -1.11 -13.42 2.76
C VAL A 123 -2.31 -12.58 2.32
N TYR A 124 -3.02 -13.01 1.27
CA TYR A 124 -4.20 -12.31 0.76
C TYR A 124 -5.38 -12.37 1.72
N SER A 125 -5.50 -13.39 2.58
CA SER A 125 -6.59 -13.45 3.56
C SER A 125 -6.43 -12.47 4.71
N LEU A 126 -5.24 -11.88 4.85
CA LEU A 126 -4.98 -10.84 5.84
C LEU A 126 -5.24 -9.43 5.27
N CYS A 127 -5.36 -9.28 3.94
CA CYS A 127 -5.72 -8.01 3.33
C CYS A 127 -7.17 -7.64 3.68
N ALA A 128 -7.44 -6.35 3.88
CA ALA A 128 -8.81 -5.87 4.01
C ALA A 128 -9.59 -6.17 2.71
N ASN A 129 -10.82 -6.66 2.85
CA ASN A 129 -11.73 -6.77 1.72
C ASN A 129 -12.17 -5.35 1.32
N TYR A 130 -11.84 -4.93 0.11
CA TYR A 130 -12.23 -3.64 -0.46
C TYR A 130 -13.51 -3.75 -1.29
#